data_AF-A0A823IRN7-F1
#
_entry.id   AF-A0A823IRN7-F1
#
_cell.length_a   1.000
_cell.length_b   1.000
_cell.length_c   1.000
_cell.angle_alpha   90.00
_cell.angle_beta   90.00
_cell.angle_gamma   90.00
#
_symmetry.space_group_name_H-M   'P 1'
#
loop_
_entity.id
_entity.type
_entity.pdbx_description
1 polymer ?
#
loop_
_entity_poly.entity_id
_entity_poly.type
_entity_poly.pdbx_seq_one_letter_code
_entity_poly.pdbx_strand_id
1 'polypeptide(L)'
;MTETEIRQLKTADGVGYYPLTHLEAVKGLEKIVIPPMASTTENGLMSKEDKLKLDSVEADAEKNNVTDAEKLLWNEKQDAILIAPNGTAYVITVDNQGNIKGIPYVGGSTK
;
A
#
# COMPACT_ATOMS: atom_id res chain seq x y z
N MET A 1 -18.01 -42.85 18.49
CA MET A 1 -17.69 -41.98 17.35
C MET A 1 -18.70 -42.32 16.28
N THR A 2 -19.77 -41.52 16.15
CA THR A 2 -20.82 -41.78 15.15
C THR A 2 -20.31 -41.30 13.81
N GLU A 3 -20.06 -42.23 12.90
CA GLU A 3 -19.81 -41.92 11.50
C GLU A 3 -21.06 -41.25 10.92
N THR A 4 -20.92 -40.05 10.37
CA THR A 4 -22.04 -39.34 9.74
C THR A 4 -22.50 -40.16 8.53
N GLU A 5 -23.65 -40.83 8.63
CA GLU A 5 -24.22 -41.59 7.51
C GLU A 5 -24.42 -40.67 6.30
N ILE A 6 -23.66 -40.92 5.23
CA ILE A 6 -23.80 -40.20 3.97
C ILE A 6 -25.04 -40.72 3.24
N ARG A 7 -26.09 -39.90 3.14
CA ARG A 7 -27.33 -40.26 2.44
C ARG A 7 -27.33 -39.66 1.03
N GLN A 8 -27.31 -40.50 -0.01
CA GLN A 8 -27.59 -40.10 -1.39
C GLN A 8 -29.08 -40.30 -1.70
N LEU A 9 -29.72 -39.26 -2.22
CA LEU A 9 -31.08 -39.31 -2.74
C LEU A 9 -31.04 -39.32 -4.27
N LYS A 10 -32.17 -39.63 -4.92
CA LYS A 10 -32.29 -39.57 -6.39
C LYS A 10 -33.44 -38.63 -6.77
N THR A 11 -33.22 -37.81 -7.78
CA THR A 11 -34.28 -37.01 -8.43
C THR A 11 -35.23 -37.95 -9.19
N ALA A 12 -36.40 -37.46 -9.61
CA ALA A 12 -37.35 -38.22 -10.43
C ALA A 12 -36.71 -38.83 -11.70
N ASP A 13 -35.67 -38.17 -12.22
CA ASP A 13 -34.90 -38.60 -13.40
C ASP A 13 -33.75 -39.58 -13.07
N GLY A 14 -33.66 -40.06 -11.83
CA GLY A 14 -32.66 -41.04 -11.39
C GLY A 14 -31.27 -40.48 -11.08
N VAL A 15 -31.04 -39.18 -11.29
CA VAL A 15 -29.78 -38.50 -10.96
C VAL A 15 -29.59 -38.45 -9.44
N GLY A 16 -28.44 -38.93 -8.95
CA GLY A 16 -28.09 -38.89 -7.53
C GLY A 16 -27.78 -37.48 -7.04
N TYR A 17 -28.29 -37.11 -5.87
CA TYR A 17 -28.03 -35.83 -5.19
C TYR A 17 -27.79 -36.04 -3.69
N TYR A 18 -26.91 -35.23 -3.10
CA TYR A 18 -26.62 -35.25 -1.67
C TYR A 18 -27.35 -34.09 -0.98
N PRO A 19 -28.02 -34.29 0.17
CA PRO A 19 -28.65 -33.21 0.90
C PRO A 19 -27.62 -32.15 1.34
N LEU A 20 -28.05 -30.88 1.40
CA LEU A 20 -27.24 -29.70 1.75
C LEU A 20 -26.51 -29.78 3.11
N THR A 21 -26.82 -30.79 3.92
CA THR A 21 -26.13 -31.09 5.18
C THR A 21 -24.80 -31.83 4.99
N HIS A 22 -24.42 -32.19 3.75
CA HIS A 22 -23.20 -32.93 3.44
C HIS A 22 -22.18 -32.09 2.65
N LEU A 23 -20.88 -32.25 2.95
CA LEU A 23 -19.80 -31.44 2.35
C LEU A 23 -19.79 -31.50 0.81
N GLU A 24 -19.96 -32.68 0.23
CA GLU A 24 -20.00 -32.86 -1.24
C GLU A 24 -21.16 -32.11 -1.91
N ALA A 25 -22.25 -31.81 -1.18
CA ALA A 25 -23.35 -31.00 -1.70
C ALA A 25 -22.97 -29.52 -1.89
N VAL A 26 -21.88 -29.09 -1.26
CA VAL A 26 -21.39 -27.71 -1.26
C VAL A 26 -20.12 -27.54 -2.10
N LYS A 27 -19.48 -28.65 -2.54
CA LYS A 27 -18.30 -28.59 -3.43
C LYS A 27 -18.61 -27.83 -4.71
N GLY A 28 -17.73 -26.89 -5.06
CA GLY A 28 -17.87 -25.98 -6.19
C GLY A 28 -18.65 -24.70 -5.89
N LEU A 29 -19.42 -24.63 -4.79
CA LEU A 29 -20.01 -23.37 -4.32
C LEU A 29 -18.95 -22.43 -3.75
N GLU A 30 -17.77 -22.93 -3.34
CA GLU A 30 -16.65 -22.07 -2.95
C GLU A 30 -16.30 -21.02 -4.02
N LYS A 31 -16.45 -21.36 -5.31
CA LYS A 31 -16.18 -20.47 -6.44
C LYS A 31 -17.27 -19.40 -6.65
N ILE A 32 -18.48 -19.65 -6.15
CA ILE A 32 -19.63 -18.74 -6.23
C ILE A 32 -19.68 -17.82 -5.01
N VAL A 33 -19.37 -18.35 -3.82
CA VAL A 33 -19.41 -17.60 -2.55
C VAL A 33 -18.21 -16.66 -2.42
N ILE A 34 -17.05 -17.02 -2.95
CA ILE A 34 -15.87 -16.17 -2.99
C ILE A 34 -15.40 -16.11 -4.45
N PRO A 35 -15.69 -15.02 -5.19
CA PRO A 35 -15.16 -14.88 -6.54
C PRO A 35 -13.63 -14.99 -6.48
N PRO A 36 -13.00 -15.74 -7.41
CA PRO A 36 -11.56 -15.93 -7.39
C PRO A 36 -10.85 -14.58 -7.49
N MET A 37 -9.68 -14.47 -6.87
CA MET A 37 -8.80 -13.31 -7.10
C MET A 37 -8.27 -13.36 -8.53
N ALA A 38 -8.16 -12.19 -9.17
CA ALA A 38 -7.57 -12.13 -10.51
C ALA A 38 -6.08 -12.49 -10.43
N SER A 39 -5.63 -13.34 -11.36
CA SER A 39 -4.23 -13.68 -11.55
C SER A 39 -3.73 -13.07 -12.87
N THR A 40 -2.47 -13.31 -13.21
CA THR A 40 -1.92 -12.92 -14.51
C THR A 40 -2.48 -13.74 -15.68
N THR A 41 -3.15 -14.87 -15.40
CA THR A 41 -3.66 -15.81 -16.41
C THR A 41 -5.18 -15.97 -16.38
N GLU A 42 -5.83 -15.71 -15.26
CA GLU A 42 -7.27 -15.93 -15.05
C GLU A 42 -7.98 -14.69 -14.50
N ASN A 43 -9.20 -14.47 -14.99
CA ASN A 43 -10.08 -13.41 -14.49
C ASN A 43 -10.58 -13.75 -13.08
N GLY A 44 -10.82 -12.72 -12.28
CA GLY A 44 -11.39 -12.83 -10.94
C GLY A 44 -12.35 -11.69 -10.65
N LEU A 45 -12.22 -11.06 -9.47
CA LEU A 45 -12.91 -9.81 -9.12
C LEU A 45 -12.63 -8.64 -10.10
N MET A 46 -11.55 -8.74 -10.86
CA MET A 46 -11.13 -7.83 -11.93
C MET A 46 -10.66 -8.67 -13.13
N SER A 47 -10.53 -8.07 -14.32
CA SER A 47 -9.99 -8.78 -15.48
C SER A 47 -8.50 -9.09 -15.29
N LYS A 48 -8.01 -10.20 -15.88
CA LYS A 48 -6.58 -10.52 -15.90
C LYS A 48 -5.79 -9.42 -16.61
N GLU A 49 -6.39 -8.78 -17.62
CA GLU A 49 -5.80 -7.67 -18.34
C GLU A 49 -5.60 -6.44 -17.43
N ASP A 50 -6.59 -6.12 -16.59
CA ASP A 50 -6.44 -5.02 -15.63
C ASP A 50 -5.47 -5.36 -14.50
N LYS A 51 -5.34 -6.65 -14.14
CA LYS A 51 -4.34 -7.11 -13.16
C LYS A 51 -2.93 -6.92 -13.70
N LEU A 52 -2.72 -7.30 -14.95
CA LEU A 52 -1.44 -7.11 -15.62
C LEU A 52 -1.07 -5.62 -15.68
N LYS A 53 -2.01 -4.73 -16.02
CA LYS A 53 -1.77 -3.28 -16.03
C LYS A 53 -1.35 -2.76 -14.66
N LEU A 54 -2.06 -3.16 -13.59
CA LEU A 54 -1.73 -2.70 -12.23
C LEU A 54 -0.35 -3.22 -11.78
N ASP A 55 0.00 -4.45 -12.12
CA ASP A 55 1.32 -5.00 -11.82
C ASP A 55 2.44 -4.26 -12.56
N SER A 56 2.19 -3.86 -13.81
CA SER A 56 3.13 -3.05 -14.59
C SER A 56 3.32 -1.63 -14.02
N VAL A 57 2.27 -1.03 -13.46
CA VAL A 57 2.36 0.31 -12.85
C VAL A 57 3.35 0.32 -11.68
N GLU A 58 3.39 -0.72 -10.86
CA GLU A 58 4.37 -0.81 -9.77
C GLU A 58 5.80 -0.96 -10.29
N ALA A 59 5.99 -1.74 -11.36
CA ALA A 59 7.32 -2.00 -11.93
C ALA A 59 7.95 -0.75 -12.56
N ASP A 60 7.15 0.08 -13.23
CA ASP A 60 7.62 1.26 -13.97
C ASP A 60 7.45 2.58 -13.20
N ALA A 61 6.98 2.52 -11.94
CA ALA A 61 6.82 3.72 -11.13
C ALA A 61 8.18 4.33 -10.74
N GLU A 62 8.35 5.62 -11.02
CA GLU A 62 9.47 6.38 -10.48
C GLU A 62 9.28 6.59 -8.98
N LYS A 63 10.12 5.93 -8.18
CA LYS A 63 10.13 6.13 -6.72
C LYS A 63 10.71 7.51 -6.44
N ASN A 64 9.96 8.34 -5.71
CA ASN A 64 10.47 9.62 -5.20
C ASN A 64 11.49 9.35 -4.09
N ASN A 65 12.70 8.97 -4.49
CA ASN A 65 13.80 8.64 -3.61
C ASN A 65 14.56 9.92 -3.28
N VAL A 66 14.17 10.59 -2.20
CA VAL A 66 14.96 11.70 -1.66
C VAL A 66 16.24 11.11 -1.06
N THR A 67 17.38 11.45 -1.63
CA THR A 67 18.68 11.05 -1.10
C THR A 67 18.91 11.66 0.28
N ASP A 68 19.78 11.05 1.09
CA ASP A 68 20.09 11.59 2.42
C ASP A 68 20.76 12.97 2.34
N ALA A 69 21.50 13.22 1.25
CA ALA A 69 22.04 14.55 0.95
C ALA A 69 20.94 15.59 0.66
N GLU A 70 19.91 15.23 -0.12
CA GLU A 70 18.79 16.13 -0.39
C GLU A 70 17.94 16.41 0.85
N LYS A 71 17.76 15.41 1.73
CA LYS A 71 17.09 15.61 3.03
C LYS A 71 17.85 16.61 3.89
N LEU A 72 19.19 16.50 3.94
CA LEU A 72 20.02 17.44 4.68
C LEU A 72 19.87 18.86 4.13
N LEU A 73 19.95 19.03 2.80
CA LEU A 73 19.75 20.31 2.12
C LEU A 73 18.34 20.89 2.33
N TRP A 74 17.31 20.06 2.42
CA TRP A 74 15.95 20.53 2.69
C TRP A 74 15.80 20.97 4.14
N ASN A 75 16.41 20.25 5.08
CA ASN A 75 16.43 20.62 6.49
C ASN A 75 17.15 21.96 6.71
N GLU A 76 18.26 22.22 6.01
CA GLU A 76 18.94 23.52 6.01
C GLU A 76 18.06 24.66 5.48
N LYS A 77 17.17 24.37 4.51
CA LYS A 77 16.18 25.35 4.02
C LYS A 77 15.00 25.55 4.98
N GLN A 78 14.81 24.69 5.98
CA GLN A 78 13.72 24.80 6.96
C GLN A 78 14.07 25.70 8.15
N ASP A 79 15.26 26.29 8.19
CA ASP A 79 15.65 27.11 9.34
C ASP A 79 14.68 28.28 9.58
N ALA A 80 14.29 28.49 10.85
CA ALA A 80 13.41 29.58 11.23
C ALA A 80 14.16 30.93 11.11
N ILE A 81 13.80 31.70 10.09
CA ILE A 81 14.34 33.05 9.88
C ILE A 81 13.60 34.03 10.79
N LEU A 82 14.32 34.68 11.71
CA LEU A 82 13.80 35.79 12.51
C LEU A 82 14.33 37.11 11.98
N ILE A 83 13.46 38.10 11.84
CA ILE A 83 13.81 39.43 11.36
C ILE A 83 13.89 40.36 12.57
N ALA A 84 15.05 41.00 12.77
CA ALA A 84 15.24 41.99 13.82
C ALA A 84 14.58 43.33 13.46
N PRO A 85 14.27 44.20 14.44
CA PRO A 85 13.64 45.50 14.19
C PRO A 85 14.45 46.44 13.29
N ASN A 86 15.77 46.22 13.17
CA ASN A 86 16.65 46.95 12.26
C ASN A 86 16.60 46.43 10.80
N GLY A 87 15.76 45.42 10.53
CA GLY A 87 15.58 44.81 9.21
C GLY A 87 16.54 43.66 8.90
N THR A 88 17.52 43.36 9.75
CA THR A 88 18.46 42.25 9.53
C THR A 88 17.79 40.91 9.84
N ALA A 89 17.85 39.97 8.90
CA ALA A 89 17.41 38.60 9.10
C ALA A 89 18.49 37.77 9.81
N TYR A 90 18.07 36.86 10.67
CA TYR A 90 18.93 35.92 11.39
C TYR A 90 18.38 34.51 11.21
N VAL A 91 19.28 33.56 11.03
CA VAL A 91 18.98 32.13 11.07
C VAL A 91 19.22 31.66 12.50
N ILE A 92 18.22 31.02 13.10
CA ILE A 92 18.40 30.33 14.38
C ILE A 92 18.76 28.88 14.09
N THR A 93 19.95 28.47 14.49
CA THR A 93 20.41 27.09 14.40
C THR A 93 20.49 26.48 15.80
N VAL A 94 20.09 25.21 15.94
CA VAL A 94 20.25 24.42 17.17
C VAL A 94 21.32 23.37 16.91
N ASP A 95 22.34 23.29 17.78
CA ASP A 95 23.38 22.25 17.67
C ASP A 95 22.94 20.92 18.31
N ASN A 96 23.70 19.84 18.05
CA ASN A 96 23.42 18.49 18.59
C ASN A 96 23.53 18.40 20.12
N GLN A 97 23.95 19.48 20.79
CA GLN A 97 24.04 19.60 22.24
C GLN A 97 22.86 20.40 22.81
N GLY A 98 21.94 20.87 21.96
CA GLY A 98 20.76 21.65 22.33
C GLY A 98 21.02 23.13 22.52
N ASN A 99 22.19 23.67 22.14
CA ASN A 99 22.44 25.10 22.23
C ASN A 99 21.85 25.83 21.01
N ILE A 100 21.31 27.02 21.25
CA ILE A 100 20.70 27.88 20.23
C ILE A 100 21.68 28.98 19.85
N LYS A 101 21.93 29.18 18.55
CA LYS A 101 22.76 30.27 18.02
C LYS A 101 21.98 31.05 16.95
N GLY A 102 22.05 32.38 17.02
CA GLY A 102 21.57 33.26 15.96
C GLY A 102 22.73 33.73 15.09
N ILE A 103 22.75 33.34 13.82
CA ILE A 103 23.72 33.83 12.83
C ILE A 103 23.03 34.82 11.89
N PRO A 104 23.65 35.98 11.57
CA PRO A 104 23.07 36.92 10.61
C PRO A 104 22.94 36.23 9.25
N TYR A 105 21.75 36.27 8.67
CA TYR A 105 21.48 35.73 7.34
C TYR A 105 22.13 36.64 6.30
N VAL A 106 23.22 36.17 5.70
CA VAL A 106 23.85 36.85 4.55
C VAL A 106 23.31 36.20 3.28
N GLY A 107 22.35 36.89 2.65
CA GLY A 107 21.73 36.40 1.41
C GLY A 107 22.74 36.38 0.26
N GLY A 108 23.11 35.17 -0.18
CA GLY A 108 23.90 34.96 -1.39
C GLY A 108 25.18 34.19 -1.13
N SER A 109 25.15 32.88 -1.38
CA SER A 109 26.36 32.12 -1.66
C SER A 109 27.03 32.75 -2.88
N THR A 110 28.24 33.28 -2.72
CA THR A 110 29.19 33.44 -3.82
C THR A 110 29.28 32.09 -4.53
N LYS A 111 28.84 32.05 -5.79
CA LYS A 111 29.03 30.89 -6.66
C LYS A 111 30.51 30.57 -6.84
#